data_AF-C2BG54-F1
#
_entry.id   AF-C2BG54-F1
#
_cell.length_a   1.000
_cell.length_b   1.000
_cell.length_c   1.000
_cell.angle_alpha   90.00
_cell.angle_beta   90.00
_cell.angle_gamma   90.00
#
_symmetry.space_group_name_H-M   'P 1'
#
loop_
_entity.id
_entity.type
_entity.pdbx_description
1 polymer ?
#
loop_
_entity_poly.entity_id
_entity_poly.type
_entity_poly.pdbx_seq_one_letter_code
_entity_poly.pdbx_strand_id
1 'polypeptide(L)'
;MQVLEKTKTPRGIDIQIEDWEENFPEVYGYGDTLAAFPKTITNPDNQVRLEIQFKSYEEAKEALKALEAGEKELRDYRENFNSYSNQGGNVFMNFKE
;
A
#
# COMPACT_ATOMS: atom_id res chain seq x y z
N MET A 1 -8.33 10.63 4.29
CA MET A 1 -7.37 10.12 3.30
C MET A 1 -7.65 10.79 1.97
N GLN A 2 -6.60 11.32 1.37
CA GLN A 2 -6.60 11.79 -0.01
C GLN A 2 -5.76 10.83 -0.87
N VAL A 3 -6.22 10.51 -2.07
CA VAL A 3 -5.40 9.77 -3.05
C VAL A 3 -4.60 10.78 -3.86
N LEU A 4 -3.27 10.66 -3.83
CA LEU A 4 -2.35 11.55 -4.54
C LEU A 4 -2.03 11.02 -5.95
N GLU A 5 -1.71 9.73 -6.07
CA GLU A 5 -1.38 9.06 -7.33
C GLU A 5 -2.01 7.68 -7.36
N LYS A 6 -2.41 7.19 -8.55
CA LYS A 6 -2.99 5.85 -8.72
C LYS A 6 -2.58 5.24 -10.05
N THR A 7 -2.29 3.95 -10.05
CA THR A 7 -1.98 3.18 -11.26
C THR A 7 -2.23 1.69 -11.02
N LYS A 8 -1.76 0.83 -11.93
CA LYS A 8 -1.81 -0.63 -11.82
C LYS A 8 -0.44 -1.22 -12.07
N THR A 9 -0.13 -2.32 -11.38
CA THR A 9 1.02 -3.17 -11.75
C THR A 9 0.77 -3.88 -13.08
N PRO A 10 1.80 -4.44 -13.75
CA PRO A 10 1.61 -5.26 -14.97
C PRO A 10 0.70 -6.48 -14.76
N ARG A 11 0.54 -6.92 -13.52
CA ARG A 11 -0.36 -8.02 -13.12
C ARG A 11 -1.80 -7.55 -12.86
N GLY A 12 -2.09 -6.27 -13.09
CA GLY A 12 -3.42 -5.67 -12.94
C GLY A 12 -3.81 -5.33 -11.50
N ILE A 13 -2.87 -5.37 -10.55
CA ILE A 13 -3.13 -5.02 -9.14
C ILE A 13 -3.22 -3.49 -9.06
N ASP A 14 -4.34 -2.98 -8.53
CA ASP A 14 -4.50 -1.56 -8.24
C ASP A 14 -3.53 -1.14 -7.13
N ILE A 15 -2.83 -0.03 -7.35
CA ILE A 15 -1.94 0.60 -6.38
C ILE A 15 -2.16 2.11 -6.37
N GLN A 16 -2.00 2.74 -5.21
CA GLN A 16 -2.13 4.18 -5.07
C GLN A 16 -1.29 4.72 -3.92
N ILE A 17 -0.85 5.97 -4.03
CA ILE A 17 -0.27 6.72 -2.93
C ILE A 17 -1.39 7.48 -2.23
N GLU A 18 -1.45 7.32 -0.92
CA GLU A 18 -2.44 7.92 -0.05
C GLU A 18 -1.78 8.88 0.92
N ASP A 19 -2.43 10.01 1.14
CA ASP A 19 -2.09 10.94 2.21
C ASP A 19 -3.08 10.79 3.36
N TRP A 20 -2.51 10.46 4.52
CA TRP A 20 -3.21 10.31 5.79
C TRP A 20 -2.78 11.38 6.80
N GLU A 21 -1.81 12.24 6.47
CA GLU A 21 -1.24 13.21 7.40
C GLU A 21 -2.33 14.12 8.00
N GLU A 22 -3.25 14.65 7.20
CA GLU A 22 -4.33 15.51 7.71
C GLU A 22 -5.26 14.79 8.71
N ASN A 23 -5.43 13.47 8.57
CA ASN A 23 -6.29 12.68 9.43
C ASN A 23 -5.57 12.16 10.68
N PHE A 24 -4.27 11.85 10.57
CA PHE A 24 -3.47 11.16 11.57
C PHE A 24 -1.99 11.63 11.55
N PRO A 25 -1.73 12.92 11.84
CA PRO A 25 -0.40 13.52 11.64
C PRO A 25 0.67 13.00 12.60
N GLU A 26 0.27 12.36 13.70
CA GLU A 26 1.21 11.74 14.66
C GLU A 26 1.71 10.36 14.19
N VAL A 27 1.07 9.77 13.17
CA VAL A 27 1.34 8.40 12.70
C VAL A 27 1.88 8.40 11.27
N TYR A 28 1.40 9.32 10.42
CA TYR A 28 1.70 9.37 8.99
C TYR A 28 2.32 10.69 8.60
N GLY A 29 3.35 10.64 7.75
CA GLY A 29 3.86 11.78 7.02
C GLY A 29 3.11 11.99 5.70
N TYR A 30 3.24 13.18 5.12
CA TYR A 30 2.64 13.50 3.82
C TYR A 30 2.98 12.43 2.77
N GLY A 31 1.93 11.80 2.22
CA GLY A 31 2.04 10.87 1.09
C GLY A 31 2.98 9.67 1.31
N ASP A 32 3.25 9.29 2.56
CA ASP A 32 4.21 8.24 2.92
C ASP A 32 3.69 6.81 2.68
N THR A 33 2.42 6.67 2.30
CA THR A 33 1.70 5.40 2.28
C THR A 33 1.36 4.99 0.85
N LEU A 34 1.84 3.81 0.44
CA LEU A 34 1.41 3.12 -0.77
C LEU A 34 0.42 2.01 -0.40
N ALA A 35 -0.81 2.14 -0.86
CA ALA A 35 -1.84 1.10 -0.72
C ALA A 35 -1.87 0.23 -1.98
N ALA A 36 -1.84 -1.09 -1.78
CA ALA A 36 -1.98 -2.08 -2.85
C ALA A 36 -3.22 -2.93 -2.62
N PHE A 37 -3.91 -3.30 -3.71
CA PHE A 37 -5.16 -4.05 -3.62
C PHE A 37 -5.10 -5.43 -4.30
N PRO A 38 -4.25 -6.36 -3.84
CA PRO A 38 -4.20 -7.70 -4.39
C PRO A 38 -5.47 -8.49 -4.08
N LYS A 39 -5.84 -9.40 -4.99
CA LYS A 39 -6.86 -10.41 -4.74
C LYS A 39 -6.24 -11.60 -4.02
N THR A 40 -6.94 -12.13 -3.02
CA THR A 40 -6.51 -13.38 -2.38
C THR A 40 -6.90 -14.58 -3.23
N ILE A 41 -6.07 -15.64 -3.23
CA ILE A 41 -6.35 -16.88 -3.97
C ILE A 41 -7.56 -17.61 -3.36
N THR A 42 -7.74 -17.51 -2.05
CA THR A 42 -8.79 -18.23 -1.30
C THR A 42 -10.15 -17.55 -1.38
N ASN A 43 -10.21 -16.24 -1.63
CA ASN A 43 -11.46 -15.53 -1.86
C ASN A 43 -11.23 -14.39 -2.88
N PRO A 44 -11.52 -14.63 -4.17
CA PRO A 44 -11.30 -13.64 -5.23
C PRO A 44 -12.22 -12.42 -5.14
N ASP A 45 -13.29 -12.50 -4.34
CA ASP A 45 -14.20 -11.38 -4.02
C ASP A 45 -13.67 -10.53 -2.86
N ASN A 46 -12.73 -11.06 -2.06
CA ASN A 46 -12.05 -10.28 -1.04
C ASN A 46 -10.89 -9.49 -1.65
N GLN A 47 -11.11 -8.19 -1.81
CA GLN A 47 -10.05 -7.23 -2.00
C GLN A 47 -9.39 -6.95 -0.65
N VAL A 48 -8.09 -7.24 -0.55
CA VAL A 48 -7.27 -6.86 0.60
C VAL A 48 -6.65 -5.51 0.29
N ARG A 49 -6.67 -4.56 1.23
CA ARG A 49 -5.82 -3.36 1.18
C ARG A 49 -4.56 -3.67 1.96
N LEU A 50 -3.44 -3.82 1.27
CA LEU A 50 -2.11 -3.91 1.87
C LEU A 50 -1.54 -2.50 1.99
N GLU A 51 -1.15 -2.12 3.20
CA GLU A 51 -0.50 -0.85 3.50
C GLU A 51 1.01 -1.02 3.54
N ILE A 52 1.71 -0.24 2.71
CA ILE A 52 3.16 -0.23 2.61
C ILE A 52 3.62 1.18 2.97
N GLN A 53 4.32 1.33 4.10
CA GLN A 53 4.74 2.63 4.62
C GLN A 53 6.20 2.91 4.29
N PHE A 54 6.45 4.10 3.75
CA PHE A 54 7.77 4.62 3.40
C PHE A 54 8.16 5.79 4.30
N LYS A 55 9.39 6.27 4.19
CA LYS A 55 9.85 7.41 5.00
C LYS A 55 9.39 8.76 4.44
N SER A 56 9.06 8.82 3.16
CA SER A 56 8.60 10.03 2.50
C SER A 56 7.76 9.72 1.26
N TYR A 57 7.09 10.75 0.77
CA TYR A 57 6.37 10.73 -0.50
C TYR A 57 7.25 10.34 -1.70
N GLU A 58 8.51 10.80 -1.73
CA GLU A 58 9.45 10.47 -2.81
C GLU A 58 9.77 8.96 -2.82
N GLU A 59 10.02 8.35 -1.66
CA GLU A 59 10.24 6.90 -1.56
C GLU A 59 8.99 6.12 -1.99
N ALA A 60 7.80 6.54 -1.55
CA ALA A 60 6.54 5.94 -1.97
C ALA A 60 6.32 6.06 -3.49
N LYS A 61 6.71 7.19 -4.08
CA LYS A 61 6.62 7.45 -5.52
C LYS A 61 7.60 6.64 -6.34
N GLU A 62 8.83 6.45 -5.87
CA GLU A 62 9.80 5.55 -6.49
C GLU A 62 9.28 4.10 -6.48
N ALA A 63 8.71 3.67 -5.35
CA ALA A 63 8.11 2.35 -5.25
C ALA A 63 6.91 2.18 -6.19
N LEU A 64 6.01 3.17 -6.28
CA LEU A 64 4.87 3.14 -7.19
C LEU A 64 5.33 2.97 -8.64
N LYS A 65 6.35 3.72 -9.08
CA LYS A 65 6.90 3.62 -10.44
C LYS A 65 7.56 2.27 -10.70
N ALA A 66 8.33 1.75 -9.75
CA ALA A 66 8.97 0.45 -9.89
C ALA A 66 7.94 -0.70 -9.99
N LEU A 67 6.85 -0.60 -9.24
CA LEU A 67 5.72 -1.55 -9.30
C LEU A 67 4.91 -1.41 -10.60
N GLU A 68 4.67 -0.19 -11.08
CA GLU A 68 4.01 0.09 -12.35
C GLU A 68 4.81 -0.46 -13.55
N ALA A 69 6.13 -0.27 -13.54
CA ALA A 69 7.03 -0.76 -14.58
C ALA A 69 7.26 -2.28 -14.52
N GLY A 70 6.93 -2.93 -13.39
CA GLY A 70 7.23 -4.35 -13.16
C GLY A 70 8.70 -4.64 -12.84
N GLU A 71 9.47 -3.61 -12.51
CA GLU A 71 10.87 -3.75 -12.05
C GLU A 71 10.94 -4.33 -10.63
N LYS A 72 9.88 -4.13 -9.85
CA LYS A 72 9.69 -4.65 -8.50
C LYS A 72 8.31 -5.30 -8.36
N GLU A 73 8.20 -6.18 -7.39
CA GLU A 73 6.93 -6.77 -6.94
C GLU A 73 6.62 -6.35 -5.50
N LEU A 74 5.35 -6.45 -5.07
CA LEU A 74 4.94 -6.09 -3.71
C LEU A 74 5.79 -6.77 -2.63
N ARG A 75 6.20 -8.03 -2.85
CA ARG A 75 7.04 -8.80 -1.92
C ARG A 75 8.43 -8.20 -1.70
N ASP A 76 8.93 -7.39 -2.63
CA ASP A 76 10.22 -6.71 -2.47
C ASP A 76 10.18 -5.62 -1.40
N TYR A 77 8.96 -5.16 -1.03
CA TYR A 77 8.71 -4.16 0.00
C TYR A 77 8.16 -4.76 1.31
N ARG A 78 8.34 -6.07 1.53
CA ARG A 78 7.77 -6.76 2.70
C ARG A 78 8.15 -6.14 4.06
N GLU A 79 9.34 -5.56 4.17
CA GLU A 79 9.83 -4.92 5.40
C GLU A 79 9.11 -3.58 5.67
N ASN A 80 8.46 -3.03 4.65
CA ASN A 80 7.65 -1.82 4.72
C ASN A 80 6.16 -2.14 4.97
N PHE A 81 5.77 -3.42 5.05
CA PHE A 81 4.37 -3.79 5.27
C PHE A 81 3.95 -3.36 6.68
N ASN A 82 3.00 -2.43 6.74
CA ASN A 82 2.54 -1.89 8.01
C ASN A 82 1.28 -2.61 8.50
N SER A 83 0.31 -2.79 7.61
CA SER A 83 -0.97 -3.43 7.94
C SER A 83 -1.66 -3.99 6.70
N TYR A 84 -2.72 -4.79 6.89
CA TYR A 84 -3.66 -5.10 5.82
C TYR A 84 -5.10 -5.12 6.32
N SER A 85 -6.07 -4.79 5.47
CA SER A 85 -7.50 -4.89 5.80
C SER A 85 -8.26 -5.61 4.70
N ASN A 86 -9.36 -6.28 5.04
CA ASN A 86 -10.29 -6.88 4.08
C ASN A 86 -11.67 -6.21 4.20
N GLN A 87 -12.52 -6.36 3.18
CA GLN A 87 -13.94 -6.02 3.30
C GLN A 87 -14.62 -7.02 4.26
N GLY A 88 -14.44 -6.82 5.56
CA GLY A 88 -14.94 -7.70 6.62
C GLY A 88 -14.42 -7.40 8.02
N GLY A 89 -13.30 -6.67 8.15
CA GLY A 89 -12.79 -6.23 9.44
C GLY A 89 -11.33 -5.79 9.37
N ASN A 90 -10.97 -4.84 10.23
CA ASN A 90 -9.58 -4.45 10.44
C ASN A 90 -8.81 -5.64 11.03
N VAL A 91 -7.90 -6.23 10.25
CA VAL A 91 -6.95 -7.21 10.77
C VAL A 91 -5.62 -6.49 10.96
N PHE A 92 -5.42 -5.93 12.15
CA PHE A 92 -4.14 -5.36 12.53
C PHE A 92 -3.12 -6.51 12.69
N MET A 93 -2.31 -6.77 11.67
CA MET A 93 -1.05 -7.47 11.84
C MET A 93 0.06 -6.43 11.77
N ASN A 94 0.52 -5.98 12.94
CA ASN A 94 1.82 -5.33 13.05
C ASN A 94 2.87 -6.38 12.66
N PHE A 95 3.50 -6.24 11.50
CA PHE A 95 4.70 -7.01 11.14
C PHE A 95 5.96 -6.41 11.78
N LYS A 96 5.87 -6.01 13.05
CA LYS A 96 7.03 -5.65 13.87
C LYS A 96 7.06 -6.58 15.06
N GLU A 97 8.10 -7.42 15.10
CA GLU A 97 8.52 -8.15 16.31
C GLU A 97 8.79 -7.18 17.47
#